data_AF-A0A0B3RST5-F1
#
_entry.id   AF-A0A0B3RST5-F1
#
_cell.length_a   1.000
_cell.length_b   1.000
_cell.length_c   1.000
_cell.angle_alpha   90.00
_cell.angle_beta   90.00
_cell.angle_gamma   90.00
#
_symmetry.space_group_name_H-M   'P 1'
#
loop_
_entity.id
_entity.type
_entity.pdbx_description
1 polymer ?
#
loop_
_entity_poly.entity_id
_entity_poly.type
_entity_poly.pdbx_seq_one_letter_code
_entity_poly.pdbx_strand_id
1 'polypeptide(L)'
;MKIDQNAFLEAARADFEFTRETRYLTGVIRLDFGDESWALSFANGALAGITDGTEVPDSEANIIVGGTDGQWGALLELKPRPFYQCIQSAAVKHGMKINVANETFAYLPALNRMTTLLRNVKHGKA
;
A
#
# COMPACT_ATOMS: atom_id res chain seq x y z
N MET A 1 -1.85 3.21 14.26
CA MET A 1 -1.40 4.38 13.45
C MET A 1 -2.63 5.02 12.79
N LYS A 2 -2.74 6.35 12.57
CA LYS A 2 -3.96 6.93 11.92
C LYS A 2 -3.62 7.61 10.59
N ILE A 3 -4.04 7.02 9.48
CA ILE A 3 -3.98 7.59 8.13
C ILE A 3 -5.43 7.87 7.71
N ASP A 4 -5.70 9.04 7.15
CA ASP A 4 -7.04 9.34 6.62
C ASP A 4 -7.25 8.57 5.32
N GLN A 5 -8.12 7.54 5.38
CA GLN A 5 -8.43 6.65 4.28
C GLN A 5 -9.07 7.38 3.09
N ASN A 6 -9.92 8.37 3.34
CA ASN A 6 -10.58 9.15 2.29
C ASN A 6 -9.57 10.09 1.61
N ALA A 7 -8.72 10.75 2.40
CA ALA A 7 -7.65 11.58 1.85
C ALA A 7 -6.67 10.76 0.99
N PHE A 8 -6.34 9.53 1.42
CA PHE A 8 -5.53 8.62 0.62
C PHE A 8 -6.23 8.19 -0.67
N LEU A 9 -7.51 7.84 -0.63
CA LEU A 9 -8.27 7.46 -1.82
C LEU A 9 -8.28 8.57 -2.87
N GLU A 10 -8.56 9.81 -2.45
CA GLU A 10 -8.57 10.98 -3.34
C GLU A 10 -7.17 11.26 -3.91
N ALA A 11 -6.13 11.25 -3.05
CA ALA A 11 -4.75 11.46 -3.49
C ALA A 11 -4.30 10.38 -4.49
N ALA A 12 -4.63 9.11 -4.24
CA ALA A 12 -4.29 8.00 -5.12
C ALA A 12 -4.99 8.11 -6.49
N ARG A 13 -6.25 8.53 -6.52
CA ARG A 13 -7.00 8.72 -7.77
C ARG A 13 -6.50 9.91 -8.59
N ALA A 14 -6.04 10.97 -7.92
CA ALA A 14 -5.51 12.16 -8.58
C ALA A 14 -4.04 12.00 -9.03
N ASP A 15 -3.30 11.03 -8.48
CA ASP A 15 -1.88 10.86 -8.76
C ASP A 15 -1.62 10.18 -10.12
N PHE A 16 -1.03 10.93 -11.05
CA PHE A 16 -0.71 10.43 -12.39
C PHE A 16 0.26 9.24 -12.38
N GLU A 17 1.26 9.25 -11.51
CA GLU A 17 2.22 8.14 -11.44
C GLU A 17 1.50 6.88 -10.95
N PHE A 18 0.73 6.96 -9.87
CA PHE A 18 0.02 5.82 -9.31
C PHE A 18 -0.98 5.23 -10.31
N THR A 19 -1.85 6.08 -10.89
CA THR A 19 -2.83 5.64 -11.89
C THR A 19 -2.17 5.05 -13.14
N ARG A 20 -1.03 5.60 -13.59
CA ARG A 20 -0.25 5.01 -14.68
C ARG A 20 0.28 3.63 -14.29
N GLU A 21 0.88 3.49 -13.12
CA GLU A 21 1.47 2.21 -12.70
C GLU A 21 0.40 1.14 -12.40
N THR A 22 -0.83 1.53 -12.04
CA THR A 22 -1.94 0.60 -11.81
C THR A 22 -2.80 0.34 -13.05
N ARG A 23 -2.54 0.95 -14.22
CA ARG A 23 -3.43 0.97 -15.40
C ARG A 23 -3.96 -0.38 -15.92
N TYR A 24 -3.37 -1.51 -15.54
CA TYR A 24 -3.80 -2.86 -15.92
C TYR A 24 -4.18 -3.74 -14.72
N LEU A 25 -4.17 -3.18 -13.51
CA LEU A 25 -4.47 -3.92 -12.29
C LEU A 25 -5.98 -4.10 -12.16
N THR A 26 -6.40 -5.36 -12.03
CA THR A 26 -7.74 -5.73 -11.59
C THR A 26 -7.56 -6.72 -10.44
N GLY A 27 -8.28 -6.51 -9.35
CA GLY A 27 -8.17 -7.34 -8.14
C GLY A 27 -7.96 -6.51 -6.88
N VAL A 28 -7.42 -7.15 -5.84
CA VAL A 28 -7.33 -6.55 -4.50
C VAL A 28 -5.88 -6.47 -4.03
N ILE A 29 -5.51 -5.30 -3.50
CA ILE A 29 -4.31 -5.11 -2.67
C ILE A 29 -4.77 -5.00 -1.21
N ARG A 30 -4.36 -5.93 -0.35
CA ARG A 30 -4.60 -5.87 1.09
C ARG A 30 -3.39 -5.29 1.83
N LEU A 31 -3.64 -4.32 2.70
CA LEU A 31 -2.63 -3.69 3.56
C LEU A 31 -2.98 -3.95 5.02
N ASP A 32 -2.12 -4.71 5.71
CA ASP A 32 -2.28 -5.06 7.12
C ASP A 32 -1.34 -4.18 7.98
N PHE A 33 -1.93 -3.22 8.70
CA PHE A 33 -1.31 -2.24 9.60
C PHE A 33 -1.43 -2.65 11.07
N GLY A 34 -0.77 -3.73 11.47
CA GLY A 34 -0.92 -4.26 12.82
C GLY A 34 -2.36 -4.73 13.07
N ASP A 35 -3.12 -3.93 13.82
CA ASP A 35 -4.52 -4.23 14.19
C ASP A 35 -5.56 -3.68 13.19
N GLU A 36 -5.13 -2.90 12.20
CA GLU A 36 -6.01 -2.35 11.14
C GLU A 36 -5.69 -3.01 9.80
N SER A 37 -6.69 -3.29 8.96
CA SER A 37 -6.49 -3.85 7.62
C SER A 37 -7.35 -3.14 6.58
N TRP A 38 -6.76 -2.81 5.43
CA TRP A 38 -7.45 -2.17 4.30
C TRP A 38 -7.41 -3.06 3.07
N ALA A 39 -8.54 -3.20 2.38
CA ALA A 39 -8.61 -3.81 1.06
C ALA A 39 -8.85 -2.74 -0.02
N LEU A 40 -7.84 -2.51 -0.86
CA LEU A 40 -7.91 -1.60 -1.99
C LEU A 40 -8.39 -2.40 -3.22
N SER A 41 -9.60 -2.09 -3.68
CA SER A 41 -10.20 -2.77 -4.83
C SER A 41 -9.88 -2.03 -6.12
N PHE A 42 -9.32 -2.74 -7.10
CA PHE A 42 -9.00 -2.22 -8.43
C PHE A 42 -9.86 -2.88 -9.50
N ALA A 43 -10.39 -2.06 -10.40
CA ALA A 43 -11.14 -2.51 -11.56
C ALA A 43 -10.61 -1.82 -12.82
N ASN A 44 -10.06 -2.59 -13.76
CA ASN A 44 -9.51 -2.09 -15.03
C ASN A 44 -8.50 -0.95 -14.82
N GLY A 45 -7.66 -1.10 -13.81
CA GLY A 45 -6.60 -0.18 -13.44
C GLY A 45 -6.98 1.03 -12.59
N ALA A 46 -8.29 1.24 -12.36
CA ALA A 46 -8.78 2.30 -11.48
C ALA A 46 -8.97 1.78 -10.05
N LEU A 47 -8.55 2.58 -9.06
CA LEU A 47 -8.85 2.34 -7.64
C LEU A 47 -10.34 2.62 -7.37
N ALA A 48 -11.14 1.56 -7.29
CA ALA A 48 -12.59 1.61 -7.15
C ALA A 48 -13.02 1.98 -5.73
N GLY A 49 -12.26 1.58 -4.71
CA GLY A 49 -12.55 1.93 -3.33
C GLY A 49 -11.61 1.25 -2.34
N ILE A 50 -11.83 1.54 -1.07
CA ILE A 50 -11.11 0.94 0.06
C ILE A 50 -12.14 0.46 1.07
N THR A 51 -12.07 -0.81 1.45
CA THR A 51 -12.95 -1.44 2.45
C THR A 51 -12.14 -2.03 3.60
N ASP A 52 -12.82 -2.58 4.60
CA ASP A 52 -12.17 -3.37 5.65
C ASP A 52 -11.48 -4.59 5.02
N GLY A 53 -10.18 -4.73 5.28
CA GLY A 53 -9.38 -5.83 4.76
C GLY A 53 -9.50 -7.12 5.56
N THR A 54 -10.02 -7.07 6.79
CA THR A 54 -10.20 -8.26 7.64
C THR A 54 -11.21 -9.26 7.08
N GLU A 55 -12.11 -8.78 6.22
CA GLU A 55 -13.10 -9.61 5.52
C GLU A 55 -12.57 -10.24 4.22
N VAL A 56 -11.39 -9.83 3.74
CA VAL A 56 -10.81 -10.34 2.49
C VAL A 56 -9.83 -11.48 2.80
N PRO A 57 -10.15 -12.73 2.41
CA PRO A 57 -9.24 -13.87 2.62
C PRO A 57 -8.00 -13.78 1.72
N ASP A 58 -6.91 -14.42 2.15
CA ASP A 58 -5.64 -14.41 1.41
C ASP A 58 -5.77 -14.90 -0.05
N SER A 59 -6.71 -15.82 -0.32
CA SER A 59 -6.97 -16.35 -1.66
C SER A 59 -7.61 -15.35 -2.62
N GLU A 60 -8.17 -14.25 -2.11
CA GLU A 60 -8.84 -13.22 -2.90
C GLU A 60 -7.97 -11.95 -3.08
N ALA A 61 -6.86 -11.85 -2.34
CA ALA A 61 -5.93 -10.74 -2.44
C ALA A 61 -4.76 -11.07 -3.39
N ASN A 62 -4.61 -10.30 -4.47
CA ASN A 62 -3.48 -10.46 -5.41
C ASN A 62 -2.16 -10.04 -4.76
N ILE A 63 -2.20 -8.95 -3.99
CA ILE A 63 -1.05 -8.43 -3.27
C ILE A 63 -1.44 -8.25 -1.81
N ILE A 64 -0.63 -8.78 -0.91
CA ILE A 64 -0.80 -8.66 0.55
C ILE A 64 0.48 -8.04 1.08
N VAL A 65 0.35 -6.88 1.73
CA VAL A 65 1.46 -6.21 2.42
C VAL A 65 1.10 -6.12 3.90
N GLY A 66 1.97 -6.62 4.77
CA GLY A 66 1.73 -6.59 6.21
C GLY A 66 2.91 -6.08 7.00
N GLY A 67 2.63 -5.56 8.19
CA GLY A 67 3.66 -5.17 9.14
C GLY A 67 3.05 -4.74 10.46
N THR A 68 3.89 -4.63 11.50
CA THR A 68 3.48 -4.06 12.78
C THR A 68 3.29 -2.55 12.65
N ASP A 69 2.55 -1.96 13.60
CA ASP A 69 2.42 -0.50 13.73
C ASP A 69 3.77 0.23 13.72
N GLY A 70 4.78 -0.33 14.37
CA GLY A 70 6.14 0.24 14.41
C GLY A 70 6.84 0.20 13.05
N GLN A 71 6.66 -0.89 12.29
CA GLN A 71 7.25 -1.02 10.94
C GLN A 71 6.61 -0.03 9.96
N TRP A 72 5.28 0.05 9.93
CA TRP A 72 4.57 1.04 9.12
C TRP A 72 4.88 2.47 9.57
N GLY A 73 5.00 2.68 10.89
CA GLY A 73 5.45 3.93 11.50
C GLY A 73 6.74 4.43 10.85
N ALA A 74 7.77 3.58 10.83
CA ALA A 74 9.09 3.87 10.26
C ALA A 74 9.08 3.98 8.73
N LEU A 75 8.31 3.13 8.02
CA LEU A 75 8.16 3.19 6.56
C LEU A 75 7.59 4.54 6.10
N LEU A 76 6.64 5.07 6.86
CA LEU A 76 5.89 6.28 6.54
C LEU A 76 6.45 7.54 7.23
N GLU A 77 7.70 7.52 7.72
CA GLU A 77 8.42 8.74 8.09
C GLU A 77 8.74 9.58 6.84
N LEU A 78 8.77 10.91 6.95
CA LEU A 78 9.16 11.80 5.84
C LEU A 78 10.60 11.53 5.36
N LYS A 79 11.46 11.11 6.28
CA LYS A 79 12.85 10.72 6.03
C LYS A 79 13.07 9.34 6.66
N PRO A 80 12.60 8.26 6.01
CA PRO A 80 12.66 6.94 6.59
C PRO A 80 14.12 6.51 6.76
N ARG A 81 14.42 5.86 7.88
CA ARG A 81 15.73 5.25 8.14
C ARG A 81 16.09 4.18 7.09
N PRO A 82 17.36 3.78 6.97
CA PRO A 82 17.78 2.79 5.96
C PRO A 82 16.92 1.52 5.94
N PHE A 83 16.62 1.08 4.73
CA PHE A 83 15.77 -0.07 4.39
C PHE A 83 14.27 0.10 4.73
N TYR A 84 13.83 1.29 5.11
CA TYR A 84 12.42 1.70 5.11
C TYR A 84 12.08 2.65 3.95
N GLN A 85 12.88 2.67 2.88
CA GLN A 85 12.59 3.51 1.71
C GLN A 85 11.38 2.98 0.91
N CYS A 86 11.20 1.66 0.88
CA CYS A 86 10.11 0.96 0.19
C CYS A 86 9.76 -0.36 0.91
N ILE A 87 8.59 -0.92 0.57
CA ILE A 87 8.05 -2.15 1.17
C ILE A 87 8.99 -3.34 0.98
N GLN A 88 9.62 -3.49 -0.19
CA GLN A 88 10.48 -4.62 -0.51
C GLN A 88 11.75 -4.62 0.37
N SER A 89 12.39 -3.46 0.51
CA SER A 89 13.58 -3.33 1.38
C SER A 89 13.20 -3.57 2.84
N ALA A 90 12.04 -3.06 3.26
CA ALA A 90 11.54 -3.24 4.61
C ALA A 90 11.17 -4.70 4.89
N ALA A 91 10.64 -5.41 3.89
CA ALA A 91 10.36 -6.83 4.00
C ALA A 91 11.65 -7.65 4.17
N VAL A 92 12.65 -7.40 3.34
CA VAL A 92 13.92 -8.12 3.37
C VAL A 92 14.74 -7.84 4.63
N LYS A 93 14.73 -6.60 5.14
CA LYS A 93 15.64 -6.17 6.21
C LYS A 93 14.99 -6.01 7.58
N HIS A 94 13.69 -5.76 7.63
CA HIS A 94 12.98 -5.43 8.87
C HIS A 94 11.80 -6.35 9.15
N GLY A 95 11.54 -7.35 8.30
CA GLY A 95 10.51 -8.37 8.54
C GLY A 95 9.09 -7.88 8.29
N MET A 96 8.90 -6.81 7.50
CA MET A 96 7.58 -6.57 6.89
C MET A 96 7.24 -7.74 5.95
N LYS A 97 5.96 -7.94 5.68
CA LYS A 97 5.47 -8.99 4.80
C LYS A 97 5.04 -8.38 3.48
N ILE A 98 5.41 -9.05 2.41
CA ILE A 98 4.80 -8.92 1.10
C ILE A 98 4.67 -10.33 0.55
N ASN A 99 3.51 -10.72 0.05
CA ASN A 99 3.36 -12.04 -0.58
C ASN A 99 4.23 -12.13 -1.84
N VAL A 100 4.58 -13.35 -2.26
CA VAL A 100 5.37 -13.58 -3.47
C VAL A 100 4.43 -14.04 -4.57
N ALA A 101 3.99 -13.11 -5.41
CA ALA A 101 3.06 -13.33 -6.52
C ALA A 101 3.52 -12.58 -7.77
N ASN A 102 3.06 -12.99 -8.97
CA ASN A 102 3.39 -12.30 -10.22
C ASN A 102 3.07 -10.79 -10.15
N GLU A 103 1.93 -10.46 -9.57
CA GLU A 103 1.43 -9.11 -9.37
C GLU A 103 2.35 -8.28 -8.48
N THR A 104 2.92 -8.89 -7.43
CA THR A 104 3.84 -8.18 -6.53
C THR A 104 5.07 -7.65 -7.29
N PHE A 105 5.59 -8.42 -8.26
CA PHE A 105 6.71 -8.00 -9.11
C PHE A 105 6.28 -7.06 -10.24
N ALA A 106 5.12 -7.31 -10.85
CA ALA A 106 4.61 -6.48 -11.95
C ALA A 106 4.28 -5.05 -11.48
N TYR A 107 3.80 -4.90 -10.24
CA TYR A 107 3.31 -3.62 -9.69
C TYR A 107 4.22 -3.01 -8.63
N LEU A 108 5.51 -3.39 -8.57
CA LEU A 108 6.48 -2.77 -7.64
C LEU A 108 6.51 -1.23 -7.73
N PRO A 109 6.46 -0.59 -8.92
CA PRO A 109 6.40 0.86 -9.02
C PRO A 109 5.15 1.45 -8.38
N ALA A 110 3.98 0.81 -8.58
CA ALA A 110 2.73 1.23 -7.95
C ALA A 110 2.80 1.14 -6.42
N LEU A 111 3.37 0.05 -5.88
CA LEU A 111 3.57 -0.12 -4.44
C LEU A 111 4.52 0.94 -3.84
N ASN A 112 5.56 1.32 -4.58
CA ASN A 112 6.49 2.39 -4.16
C ASN A 112 5.79 3.77 -4.17
N ARG A 113 4.97 4.05 -5.19
CA ARG A 113 4.21 5.30 -5.25
C ARG A 113 3.13 5.35 -4.18
N MET A 114 2.41 4.25 -3.95
CA MET A 114 1.45 4.09 -2.85
C MET A 114 2.09 4.38 -1.50
N THR A 115 3.28 3.85 -1.24
CA THR A 115 4.03 4.13 0.01
C THR A 115 4.31 5.63 0.17
N THR A 116 4.65 6.31 -0.93
CA THR A 116 4.85 7.77 -0.94
C THR A 116 3.55 8.55 -0.68
N LEU A 117 2.44 8.12 -1.28
CA LEU A 117 1.13 8.74 -1.07
C LEU A 117 0.65 8.58 0.37
N LEU A 118 0.74 7.36 0.93
CA LEU A 118 0.43 7.09 2.35
C LEU A 118 1.28 7.96 3.28
N ARG A 119 2.56 8.13 2.97
CA ARG A 119 3.48 9.01 3.70
C ARG A 119 3.02 10.47 3.61
N ASN A 120 2.67 10.97 2.43
CA ASN A 120 2.22 12.35 2.26
C ASN A 120 0.91 12.62 3.02
N VAL A 121 -0.07 11.73 2.92
CA VAL A 121 -1.36 11.83 3.62
C VAL A 121 -1.15 11.87 5.14
N LYS A 122 -0.34 10.94 5.67
CA LYS A 122 0.00 10.89 7.10
C LYS A 122 0.58 12.21 7.63
N HIS A 123 1.32 12.94 6.79
CA HIS A 123 1.99 14.19 7.14
C HIS A 123 1.30 15.45 6.62
N GLY A 124 0.06 15.34 6.10
CA GLY A 124 -0.73 16.49 5.62
C GLY A 124 -0.16 17.19 4.38
N LYS A 125 0.44 16.42 3.47
CA LYS A 125 1.10 16.90 2.22
C LYS A 125 0.44 16.38 0.94
N ALA A 126 -0.76 15.83 1.05
CA ALA A 126 -1.53 15.25 -0.05
C ALA A 126 -2.41 16.31 -0.71
#